data_AF-A0A183M5N5-F1
#
_entry.id   AF-A0A183M5N5-F1
#
_cell.length_a   1.000
_cell.length_b   1.000
_cell.length_c   1.000
_cell.angle_alpha   90.00
_cell.angle_beta   90.00
_cell.angle_gamma   90.00
#
_symmetry.space_group_name_H-M   'P 1'
#
loop_
_entity.id
_entity.type
_entity.pdbx_description
1 polymer ?
#
loop_
_entity_poly.entity_id
_entity_poly.type
_entity_poly.pdbx_seq_one_letter_code
_entity_poly.pdbx_strand_id
1 'polypeptide(L)'
;VILNPTCTGNRQPEWYKLQTSKNVPDDLQLQLTLRMEKPNNLKHCGYLYALGRTAFRKWIRRYICLIQGSRDDTMYERLLY
;
A
#
# COMPACT_ATOMS: atom_id res chain seq x y z
N VAL A 1 6.74 5.99 12.13
CA VAL A 1 6.53 4.70 11.45
C VAL A 1 5.92 4.97 10.08
N ILE A 2 6.41 4.32 9.02
CA ILE A 2 5.80 4.42 7.68
C ILE A 2 5.02 3.14 7.45
N LEU A 3 3.71 3.26 7.22
CA LEU A 3 2.83 2.11 6.97
C LEU A 3 2.58 1.98 5.47
N ASN A 4 2.78 0.77 4.94
CA ASN A 4 2.64 0.45 3.53
C ASN A 4 1.60 -0.66 3.37
N PRO A 5 0.30 -0.35 3.50
CA PRO A 5 -0.73 -1.36 3.44
C PRO A 5 -0.77 -2.00 2.04
N THR A 6 -0.83 -3.32 1.97
CA THR A 6 -0.90 -4.10 0.72
C THR A 6 -2.08 -5.06 0.73
N CYS A 7 -2.55 -5.48 -0.44
CA CYS A 7 -3.61 -6.50 -0.56
C CYS A 7 -3.11 -7.92 -0.20
N THR A 8 -1.80 -8.09 -0.05
CA THR A 8 -1.13 -9.34 0.31
C THR A 8 -0.55 -9.30 1.72
N GLY A 9 -0.94 -8.31 2.54
CA GLY A 9 -0.47 -8.17 3.90
C GLY A 9 -0.73 -9.42 4.74
N ASN A 10 0.18 -9.70 5.67
CA ASN A 10 0.07 -10.82 6.58
C ASN A 10 -1.20 -10.68 7.45
N ARG A 11 -1.87 -11.80 7.74
CA ARG A 11 -3.02 -11.82 8.66
C ARG A 11 -2.59 -11.79 10.12
N GLN A 12 -1.34 -12.14 10.39
CA GLN A 12 -0.78 -12.10 11.72
C GLN A 12 -0.30 -10.69 12.08
N PRO A 13 -0.39 -10.31 13.37
CA PRO A 13 0.16 -9.05 13.83
C PRO A 13 1.69 -9.03 13.71
N GLU A 14 2.23 -7.93 13.20
CA GLU A 14 3.66 -7.70 13.04
C GLU A 14 4.13 -6.54 13.93
N TRP A 15 5.38 -6.60 14.40
CA TRP A 15 5.99 -5.55 15.20
C TRP A 15 6.57 -4.45 14.32
N TYR A 16 6.14 -3.21 14.54
CA TYR A 16 6.61 -2.03 13.83
C TYR A 16 7.41 -1.14 14.77
N LYS A 17 8.65 -0.84 14.40
CA LYS A 17 9.48 0.13 15.12
C LYS A 17 8.92 1.55 14.98
N LEU A 18 8.74 2.23 16.10
CA LEU A 18 8.32 3.62 16.12
C LEU A 18 9.54 4.54 15.91
N GLN A 19 9.28 5.72 15.35
CA GLN A 19 10.32 6.73 15.25
C GLN A 19 10.34 7.47 16.59
N THR A 20 11.41 7.28 17.36
CA THR A 20 11.57 7.89 18.68
C THR A 20 12.27 9.25 18.56
N SER A 21 12.02 10.13 19.53
CA SER A 21 12.81 11.36 19.69
C SER A 21 14.12 11.05 20.42
N LYS A 22 15.14 11.90 20.25
CA LYS A 22 16.48 11.69 20.84
C LYS A 22 16.49 11.49 22.36
N ASN A 23 15.43 11.91 23.06
CA ASN A 23 15.33 11.86 24.52
C ASN A 23 14.56 10.63 25.03
N VAL A 24 14.14 9.72 24.15
CA VAL A 24 13.49 8.48 24.54
C VAL A 24 14.50 7.34 24.36
N PRO A 25 15.03 6.76 25.46
CA PRO A 25 16.06 5.73 25.38
C PRO A 25 15.52 4.36 24.95
N ASP A 26 14.21 4.14 25.01
CA ASP A 26 13.59 2.85 24.73
C ASP A 26 13.29 2.63 23.24
N ASP A 27 13.52 1.40 22.79
CA ASP A 27 13.20 0.93 21.43
C ASP A 27 11.69 0.62 21.36
N LEU A 28 10.87 1.66 21.21
CA LEU A 28 9.41 1.53 21.19
C LEU A 28 8.92 0.80 19.93
N GLN A 29 8.09 -0.22 20.14
CA GLN A 29 7.47 -1.00 19.08
C GLN A 29 5.96 -1.09 19.27
N LEU A 30 5.24 -1.20 18.17
CA LEU A 30 3.78 -1.36 18.14
C LEU A 30 3.44 -2.61 17.34
N GLN A 31 2.59 -3.47 17.91
CA GLN A 31 2.10 -4.65 17.20
C GLN A 31 0.83 -4.29 16.44
N LEU A 32 0.84 -4.46 15.12
CA LEU A 32 -0.31 -4.15 14.26
C LEU A 32 -0.51 -5.24 13.21
N THR A 33 -1.77 -5.51 12.87
CA THR A 33 -2.12 -6.23 11.65
C THR A 33 -2.56 -5.21 10.60
N LEU A 34 -1.87 -5.15 9.46
CA LEU A 34 -2.17 -4.21 8.38
C LEU A 34 -2.42 -4.97 7.08
N ARG A 35 -3.62 -4.83 6.54
CA ARG A 35 -3.97 -5.36 5.23
C ARG A 35 -4.98 -4.45 4.54
N MET A 36 -4.89 -4.36 3.23
CA MET A 36 -5.98 -3.82 2.43
C MET A 36 -6.95 -4.94 2.08
N GLU A 37 -8.23 -4.60 2.00
CA GLU A 37 -9.20 -5.49 1.41
C GLU A 37 -8.81 -5.79 -0.04
N LYS A 38 -8.76 -7.07 -0.40
CA LYS A 38 -8.39 -7.49 -1.75
C LYS A 38 -9.58 -7.21 -2.68
N PRO A 39 -9.41 -6.39 -3.74
CA PRO A 39 -10.48 -6.16 -4.70
C PRO A 39 -10.95 -7.46 -5.36
N ASN A 40 -12.25 -7.56 -5.63
CA ASN A 40 -12.81 -8.65 -6.43
C ASN A 40 -12.13 -8.69 -7.80
N ASN A 41 -11.86 -9.89 -8.33
CA ASN A 41 -11.19 -10.10 -9.63
C ASN A 41 -9.78 -9.48 -9.76
N LEU A 42 -9.08 -9.24 -8.64
CA LEU A 42 -7.69 -8.79 -8.68
C LEU A 42 -6.80 -9.84 -9.38
N LYS A 43 -6.15 -9.43 -10.46
CA LYS A 43 -5.17 -10.25 -11.20
C LYS A 43 -3.76 -10.06 -10.66
N HIS A 44 -3.35 -8.80 -10.48
CA HIS A 44 -2.02 -8.45 -10.02
C HIS A 44 -2.05 -7.21 -9.13
N CYS A 45 -1.12 -7.10 -8.20
CA CYS A 45 -0.93 -5.89 -7.41
C CYS A 45 0.53 -5.74 -6.99
N GLY A 46 0.97 -4.49 -6.83
CA GLY A 46 2.31 -4.20 -6.36
C GLY A 46 2.66 -2.72 -6.42
N TYR A 47 3.83 -2.38 -5.89
CA TYR A 47 4.36 -1.02 -6.01
C TYR A 47 5.05 -0.82 -7.35
N LEU A 48 4.61 0.18 -8.11
CA LEU A 48 5.17 0.54 -9.40
C LEU A 48 5.41 2.06 -9.43
N TYR A 49 6.36 2.52 -10.23
CA TYR A 49 6.43 3.93 -10.61
C TYR A 49 5.40 4.20 -11.69
N ALA A 50 4.52 5.18 -11.46
CA ALA A 50 3.50 5.59 -12.40
C ALA A 50 3.61 7.09 -12.68
N LEU A 51 3.25 7.47 -13.91
CA LEU A 51 3.09 8.84 -14.36
C LEU A 51 1.65 9.02 -14.84
N GLY A 52 0.89 9.89 -14.18
CA GLY A 52 -0.49 10.12 -14.56
C GLY A 52 -0.61 11.09 -15.74
N ARG A 53 -1.64 10.90 -16.56
CA ARG A 53 -1.90 11.71 -17.76
C ARG A 53 -2.44 13.11 -17.43
N THR A 54 -3.33 13.19 -16.45
CA THR A 54 -4.01 14.44 -16.02
C THR A 54 -3.58 14.89 -14.63
N ALA A 55 -3.58 13.98 -13.65
CA ALA A 55 -3.02 14.17 -12.32
C ALA A 55 -1.62 13.52 -12.22
N PHE A 56 -0.80 13.94 -11.24
CA PHE A 56 0.49 13.31 -10.93
C PHE A 56 1.48 13.28 -12.11
N ARG A 57 1.79 14.45 -12.67
CA ARG A 57 2.73 14.66 -13.79
C ARG A 57 4.22 14.46 -13.43
N LYS A 58 4.51 13.71 -12.37
CA LYS A 58 5.85 13.32 -11.94
C LYS A 58 5.83 11.82 -11.66
N TRP A 59 6.94 11.14 -11.95
CA TRP A 59 7.13 9.75 -11.59
C TRP A 59 7.09 9.60 -10.07
N ILE A 60 6.06 8.93 -9.56
CA ILE A 60 5.87 8.68 -8.14
C ILE A 60 5.60 7.18 -7.96
N ARG A 61 6.20 6.59 -6.93
CA ARG A 61 5.94 5.20 -6.55
C ARG A 61 4.53 5.10 -5.94
N ARG A 62 3.68 4.25 -6.52
CA ARG A 62 2.29 4.03 -6.11
C ARG A 62 2.03 2.54 -5.93
N TYR A 63 1.10 2.20 -5.04
CA TYR A 63 0.56 0.84 -4.99
C TYR A 63 -0.56 0.71 -6.02
N ILE A 64 -0.42 -0.24 -6.94
CA ILE A 64 -1.29 -0.40 -8.10
C ILE A 64 -1.97 -1.76 -8.03
N CYS A 65 -3.26 -1.80 -8.43
CA CYS A 65 -4.05 -3.02 -8.56
C CYS A 65 -4.56 -3.16 -10.00
N LEU A 66 -4.20 -4.27 -10.65
CA LEU A 66 -4.79 -4.69 -11.92
C LEU A 66 -5.98 -5.61 -11.64
N ILE A 67 -7.16 -5.19 -12.07
CA ILE A 67 -8.42 -5.88 -11.78
C ILE A 67 -9.07 -6.25 -13.11
N GLN A 68 -9.57 -7.49 -13.22
CA GLN A 68 -10.34 -7.87 -14.39
C GLN A 68 -11.75 -7.27 -14.32
N GLY A 69 -12.11 -6.48 -15.34
CA GLY A 69 -13.44 -5.94 -15.55
C GLY A 69 -14.36 -6.92 -16.28
N SER A 70 -15.62 -6.52 -16.50
CA SER A 70 -16.63 -7.36 -17.15
C SER A 70 -16.49 -7.47 -18.67
N ARG A 71 -15.62 -6.66 -19.30
CA ARG A 71 -15.39 -6.68 -20.75
C ARG A 71 -13.92 -6.54 -21.15
N ASP A 72 -13.12 -5.80 -20.39
CA ASP A 72 -11.67 -5.68 -20.58
C ASP A 72 -10.94 -5.62 -19.22
N ASP A 73 -9.64 -5.95 -19.21
CA ASP A 73 -8.77 -5.77 -18.04
C ASP A 73 -8.54 -4.26 -17.81
N THR A 74 -9.27 -3.68 -16.85
CA THR A 74 -9.15 -2.27 -16.51
C THR A 74 -8.20 -2.08 -15.33
N MET A 75 -7.14 -1.32 -15.54
CA MET A 75 -6.23 -0.91 -14.47
C MET A 75 -6.94 0.13 -13.58
N TYR A 76 -7.25 -0.23 -12.34
CA TYR A 76 -7.80 0.71 -11.37
C TYR A 76 -6.67 1.24 -10.48
N GLU A 77 -6.34 2.52 -10.64
CA GLU A 77 -5.71 3.28 -9.56
C GLU A 77 -6.82 3.61 -8.56
N ARG A 78 -7.08 2.74 -7.57
CA ARG A 78 -7.76 3.24 -6.37
C ARG A 78 -6.77 4.17 -5.68
N LEU A 79 -6.92 5.46 -5.96
CA LEU A 79 -6.33 6.52 -5.16
C LEU A 79 -6.86 6.32 -3.75
N LEU A 80 -6.05 5.67 -2.91
CA LEU A 80 -6.20 5.73 -1.47
C LEU A 80 -5.93 7.20 -1.13
N TYR A 81 -7.00 7.97 -0.95
CA TYR A 81 -6.94 9.21 -0.19
C TYR A 81 -6.70 8.88 1.28
#